data_AF-A0A558AI25-F1
#
_entry.id   AF-A0A558AI25-F1
#
_cell.length_a   1.000
_cell.length_b   1.000
_cell.length_c   1.000
_cell.angle_alpha   90.00
_cell.angle_beta   90.00
_cell.angle_gamma   90.00
#
_symmetry.space_group_name_H-M   'P 1'
#
loop_
_entity.id
_entity.type
_entity.pdbx_description
1 polymer ?
#
loop_
_entity_poly.entity_id
_entity_poly.type
_entity_poly.pdbx_seq_one_letter_code
_entity_poly.pdbx_strand_id
1 'polypeptide(L)'
;MINVDIYFPMKVNEQQALAIAMSILPVDAAPVATFNGVNPDYSTKSSGSCRQSTYTSAALGGAVRQANPTWTADPAKANIILYSGHATSEDGADKPYSPTSVNLASVGIGPENRGTDGIVHC
;
A
#
# COMPACT_ATOMS: atom_id res chain seq x y z
N MET A 1 7.01 2.81 -11.43
CA MET A 1 6.49 2.53 -10.08
C MET A 1 7.29 1.37 -9.52
N ILE A 2 7.78 1.49 -8.29
CA ILE A 2 8.45 0.38 -7.59
C ILE A 2 7.42 -0.18 -6.61
N ASN A 3 7.13 -1.47 -6.72
CA ASN A 3 6.17 -2.16 -5.84
C ASN A 3 6.77 -3.48 -5.34
N VAL A 4 6.53 -3.81 -4.07
CA VAL A 4 6.92 -5.06 -3.43
C VAL A 4 5.70 -5.68 -2.77
N ASP A 5 5.33 -6.88 -3.21
CA ASP A 5 4.22 -7.63 -2.63
C ASP A 5 4.74 -8.70 -1.67
N ILE A 6 4.22 -8.67 -0.44
CA ILE A 6 4.52 -9.59 0.65
C ILE A 6 3.31 -10.48 0.87
N TYR A 7 3.44 -11.75 0.51
CA TYR A 7 2.40 -12.76 0.72
C TYR A 7 2.62 -13.46 2.05
N PHE A 8 1.56 -13.55 2.86
CA PHE A 8 1.57 -14.27 4.14
C PHE A 8 0.92 -15.65 3.96
N PRO A 9 1.69 -16.76 3.97
CA PRO A 9 1.15 -18.10 3.78
C PRO A 9 0.15 -18.49 4.87
N MET A 10 0.42 -18.04 6.09
CA MET A 10 -0.54 -18.03 7.19
C MET A 10 -0.96 -16.59 7.42
N LYS A 11 -2.26 -16.34 7.52
CA LYS A 11 -2.82 -15.01 7.78
C LYS A 11 -2.26 -14.44 9.07
N VAL A 12 -1.88 -13.18 9.04
CA VAL A 12 -1.34 -12.43 10.19
C VAL A 12 -2.29 -11.29 10.56
N ASN A 13 -2.08 -10.69 11.74
CA ASN A 13 -2.80 -9.47 12.09
C ASN A 13 -2.15 -8.21 11.45
N GLU A 14 -2.88 -7.11 11.46
CA GLU A 14 -2.48 -5.81 10.89
C GLU A 14 -1.14 -5.34 11.45
N GLN A 15 -0.95 -5.42 12.78
CA GLN A 15 0.27 -4.98 13.43
C GLN A 15 1.50 -5.77 12.95
N GLN A 16 1.38 -7.08 12.82
CA GLN A 16 2.44 -7.95 12.30
C GLN A 16 2.71 -7.66 10.82
N ALA A 17 1.68 -7.51 10.00
CA ALA A 17 1.83 -7.20 8.58
C ALA A 17 2.53 -5.84 8.37
N LEU A 18 2.11 -4.80 9.11
CA LEU A 18 2.72 -3.48 9.07
C LEU A 18 4.17 -3.52 9.54
N ALA A 19 4.48 -4.22 10.63
CA ALA A 19 5.85 -4.33 11.12
C ALA A 19 6.78 -4.98 10.07
N ILE A 20 6.31 -6.04 9.40
CA ILE A 20 7.06 -6.71 8.33
C ILE A 20 7.23 -5.78 7.12
N ALA A 21 6.16 -5.13 6.67
CA ALA A 21 6.21 -4.20 5.54
C ALA A 21 7.11 -2.98 5.83
N MET A 22 7.06 -2.42 7.04
CA MET A 22 7.94 -1.33 7.46
C MET A 22 9.42 -1.75 7.53
N SER A 23 9.74 -3.02 7.76
CA SER A 23 11.14 -3.49 7.78
C SER A 23 11.85 -3.37 6.42
N ILE A 24 11.09 -3.18 5.33
CA ILE A 24 11.61 -2.93 3.98
C ILE A 24 11.87 -1.44 3.75
N LEU A 25 11.22 -0.56 4.52
CA LEU A 25 11.40 0.88 4.39
C LEU A 25 12.68 1.33 5.11
N PRO A 26 13.29 2.45 4.68
CA PRO A 26 14.37 3.07 5.43
C PRO A 26 13.98 3.41 6.87
N VAL A 27 14.97 3.40 7.77
CA VAL A 27 14.78 3.62 9.21
C VAL A 27 14.27 5.03 9.57
N ASP A 28 14.38 5.99 8.65
CA ASP A 28 13.85 7.35 8.81
C ASP A 28 12.39 7.47 8.34
N ALA A 29 11.76 6.37 7.90
CA ALA A 29 10.37 6.38 7.48
C ALA A 29 9.44 6.72 8.66
N ALA A 30 8.68 7.80 8.50
CA ALA A 30 7.72 8.27 9.49
C ALA A 30 6.28 8.13 8.96
N PRO A 31 5.30 7.71 9.78
CA PRO A 31 3.91 7.63 9.37
C PRO A 31 3.34 9.03 9.10
N VAL A 32 2.56 9.14 8.04
CA VAL A 32 1.89 10.39 7.64
C VAL A 32 0.38 10.28 7.88
N ALA A 33 -0.24 9.22 7.36
CA ALA A 33 -1.68 9.03 7.43
C ALA A 33 -2.07 7.58 7.18
N THR A 34 -3.31 7.23 7.55
CA THR A 34 -3.89 5.91 7.27
C THR A 34 -5.32 6.06 6.78
N PHE A 35 -5.69 5.27 5.76
CA PHE A 35 -6.98 5.32 5.10
C PHE A 35 -7.58 3.92 4.94
N ASN A 36 -8.91 3.84 5.02
CA ASN A 36 -9.63 2.67 4.53
C ASN A 36 -9.87 2.87 3.04
N GLY A 37 -9.53 1.86 2.24
CA GLY A 37 -9.76 1.85 0.81
C GLY A 37 -10.92 0.93 0.43
N VAL A 38 -11.55 1.25 -0.69
CA VAL A 38 -12.62 0.46 -1.32
C VAL A 38 -12.21 0.08 -2.73
N ASN A 39 -12.77 -0.99 -3.27
CA ASN A 39 -12.56 -1.28 -4.68
C ASN A 39 -13.10 -0.14 -5.58
N PRO A 40 -12.49 0.08 -6.75
CA PRO A 40 -13.01 1.00 -7.76
C PRO A 40 -14.42 0.57 -8.21
N ASP A 41 -15.21 1.53 -8.68
CA ASP A 41 -16.59 1.29 -9.13
C ASP A 41 -16.70 0.25 -10.26
N TYR A 42 -15.64 0.06 -11.05
CA TYR A 42 -15.58 -0.92 -12.12
C TYR A 42 -15.27 -2.35 -11.65
N SER A 43 -14.87 -2.55 -10.39
CA SER A 43 -14.50 -3.87 -9.86
C SER A 43 -15.72 -4.81 -9.81
N THR A 44 -15.51 -6.05 -10.25
CA THR A 44 -16.51 -7.13 -10.10
C THR A 44 -16.67 -7.60 -8.64
N LYS A 45 -15.79 -7.14 -7.74
CA LYS A 45 -15.76 -7.46 -6.30
C LYS A 45 -16.15 -6.23 -5.48
N SER A 46 -17.37 -5.74 -5.65
CA SER A 46 -17.82 -4.46 -5.06
C SER A 46 -17.71 -4.33 -3.52
N SER A 47 -17.59 -5.44 -2.79
CA SER A 47 -17.39 -5.44 -1.32
C SER A 47 -15.91 -5.48 -0.89
N GLY A 48 -14.98 -5.60 -1.84
CA GLY A 48 -13.56 -5.59 -1.59
C GLY A 48 -13.11 -4.29 -0.94
N SER A 49 -12.23 -4.39 0.04
CA SER A 49 -11.64 -3.25 0.72
C SER A 49 -10.24 -3.56 1.24
N CYS A 50 -9.50 -2.52 1.57
CA CYS A 50 -8.10 -2.58 1.97
C CYS A 50 -7.80 -1.48 3.00
N ARG A 51 -6.60 -1.53 3.57
CA ARG A 51 -6.09 -0.52 4.50
C ARG A 51 -4.77 0.03 3.98
N GLN A 52 -4.71 1.32 3.68
CA GLN A 52 -3.48 1.97 3.23
C GLN A 52 -2.87 2.80 4.35
N SER A 53 -1.59 2.61 4.64
CA SER A 53 -0.78 3.47 5.50
C SER A 53 0.29 4.17 4.67
N THR A 54 0.36 5.50 4.78
CA THR A 54 1.32 6.33 4.04
C THR A 54 2.44 6.77 4.96
N TYR A 55 3.67 6.71 4.45
CA TYR A 55 4.91 7.07 5.12
C TYR A 55 5.71 8.04 4.28
N THR A 56 6.60 8.80 4.93
CA THR A 56 7.59 9.65 4.25
C THR A 56 9.00 9.34 4.76
N SER A 57 9.99 9.34 3.86
CA SER A 57 11.40 9.10 4.16
C SER A 57 12.28 9.96 3.25
N ALA A 58 13.22 10.70 3.85
CA ALA A 58 14.18 11.51 3.10
C ALA A 58 15.21 10.61 2.41
N ALA A 59 15.63 9.53 3.06
CA ALA A 59 16.53 8.53 2.47
C ALA A 59 15.93 7.88 1.22
N LEU A 60 14.63 7.53 1.27
CA LEU A 60 13.88 7.02 0.13
C LEU A 60 13.86 8.05 -1.01
N GLY A 61 13.53 9.31 -0.71
CA GLY A 61 13.51 10.38 -1.69
C GLY A 61 14.86 10.60 -2.38
N GLY A 62 15.96 10.51 -1.62
CA GLY A 62 17.32 10.57 -2.16
C GLY A 62 17.62 9.41 -3.10
N ALA A 63 17.32 8.18 -2.68
CA ALA A 63 17.57 6.97 -3.48
C ALA A 63 16.76 6.96 -4.80
N VAL A 64 15.48 7.33 -4.74
CA VAL A 64 14.60 7.38 -5.93
C VAL A 64 15.08 8.43 -6.92
N ARG A 65 15.43 9.64 -6.46
CA ARG A 65 15.96 10.69 -7.35
C ARG A 65 17.31 10.33 -7.97
N GLN A 66 18.17 9.63 -7.21
CA GLN A 66 19.44 9.14 -7.73
C GLN A 66 19.23 8.08 -8.81
N ALA A 67 18.31 7.14 -8.60
CA ALA A 67 18.01 6.07 -9.54
C ALA A 67 17.21 6.55 -10.76
N ASN A 68 16.30 7.51 -10.57
CA ASN A 68 15.45 8.07 -11.61
C ASN A 68 15.27 9.60 -11.42
N PRO A 69 16.14 10.42 -12.03
CA PRO A 69 16.07 11.88 -11.92
C PRO A 69 14.81 12.52 -12.52
N THR A 70 14.09 11.81 -13.38
CA THR A 70 12.86 12.31 -14.03
C THR A 70 11.58 11.83 -13.34
N TRP A 71 11.69 11.26 -12.14
CA TRP A 71 10.56 10.82 -11.33
C TRP A 71 9.61 11.99 -11.01
N THR A 72 8.36 11.88 -11.44
CA THR A 72 7.37 12.98 -11.37
C THR A 72 6.47 12.93 -10.15
N ALA A 73 6.29 11.76 -9.53
CA ALA A 73 5.54 11.63 -8.28
C ALA A 73 6.38 12.07 -7.07
N ASP A 74 5.80 12.07 -5.87
CA ASP A 74 6.57 12.31 -4.64
C ASP A 74 7.55 11.15 -4.39
N PRO A 75 8.88 11.37 -4.52
CA PRO A 75 9.86 10.30 -4.37
C PRO A 75 10.12 9.92 -2.91
N ALA A 76 9.73 10.78 -1.96
CA ALA A 76 9.91 10.53 -0.53
C ALA A 76 8.74 9.77 0.09
N LYS A 77 7.65 9.57 -0.66
CA LYS A 77 6.43 8.92 -0.15
C LYS A 77 6.44 7.43 -0.44
N ALA A 78 6.08 6.65 0.57
CA ALA A 78 5.81 5.22 0.47
C ALA A 78 4.40 4.92 0.97
N ASN A 79 3.75 3.92 0.39
CA ASN A 79 2.44 3.44 0.81
C ASN A 79 2.52 1.94 1.07
N ILE A 80 1.95 1.52 2.19
CA ILE A 80 1.74 0.11 2.52
C ILE A 80 0.24 -0.14 2.45
N ILE A 81 -0.20 -0.97 1.51
CA ILE A 81 -1.60 -1.38 1.36
C ILE A 81 -1.76 -2.81 1.85
N LEU A 82 -2.70 -3.03 2.76
CA LEU A 82 -2.99 -4.34 3.34
C LEU A 82 -4.31 -4.88 2.83
N TYR A 83 -4.31 -6.18 2.50
CA TYR A 83 -5.46 -6.90 1.97
C TYR A 83 -5.70 -8.18 2.76
N SER A 84 -6.97 -8.55 2.92
CA SER A 84 -7.40 -9.77 3.62
C SER A 84 -7.58 -10.99 2.71
N GLY A 85 -7.36 -10.81 1.42
CA GLY A 85 -7.22 -11.85 0.41
C GLY A 85 -6.33 -11.35 -0.72
N HIS A 86 -6.61 -11.79 -1.95
CA HIS A 86 -5.87 -11.37 -3.13
C HIS A 86 -6.32 -10.00 -3.60
N ALA A 87 -5.41 -9.26 -4.26
CA ALA A 87 -5.75 -8.03 -4.96
C ALA A 87 -5.00 -7.97 -6.28
N THR A 88 -5.69 -7.52 -7.32
CA THR A 88 -5.12 -7.23 -8.65
C THR A 88 -5.58 -5.85 -9.09
N SER A 89 -4.84 -5.21 -10.00
CA SER A 89 -5.25 -3.92 -10.57
C SER A 89 -6.56 -3.98 -11.36
N GLU A 90 -6.94 -5.16 -11.83
CA GLU A 90 -8.12 -5.40 -12.66
C GLU A 90 -9.36 -5.67 -11.80
N ASP A 91 -9.22 -6.52 -10.78
CA ASP A 91 -10.33 -6.97 -9.95
C ASP A 91 -10.48 -6.19 -8.63
N GLY A 92 -9.46 -5.44 -8.21
CA GLY A 92 -9.36 -4.89 -6.86
C GLY A 92 -9.17 -5.99 -5.81
N ALA A 93 -9.49 -5.69 -4.55
CA ALA A 93 -9.47 -6.66 -3.46
C ALA A 93 -10.59 -7.69 -3.60
N ASP A 94 -10.28 -8.98 -3.46
CA ASP A 94 -11.26 -10.07 -3.56
C ASP A 94 -12.16 -10.22 -2.31
N LYS A 95 -11.76 -9.60 -1.19
CA LYS A 95 -12.41 -9.71 0.12
C LYS A 95 -12.48 -8.37 0.83
N PRO A 96 -13.48 -8.17 1.72
CA PRO A 96 -13.47 -7.07 2.66
C PRO A 96 -12.24 -7.13 3.57
N TYR A 97 -11.70 -5.96 3.93
CA TYR A 97 -10.58 -5.85 4.85
C TYR A 97 -10.95 -6.31 6.26
N SER A 98 -10.04 -7.06 6.87
CA SER A 98 -10.10 -7.55 8.24
C SER A 98 -8.72 -7.44 8.91
N PRO A 99 -8.58 -6.64 9.98
CA PRO A 99 -7.29 -6.40 10.63
C PRO A 99 -6.74 -7.64 11.36
N THR A 100 -7.53 -8.69 11.53
CA THR A 100 -7.11 -9.96 12.15
C THR A 100 -6.73 -11.02 11.13
N SER A 101 -6.83 -10.72 9.83
CA SER A 101 -6.67 -11.69 8.75
C SER A 101 -6.09 -11.01 7.51
N VAL A 102 -4.86 -10.51 7.61
CA VAL A 102 -4.10 -9.97 6.47
C VAL A 102 -3.39 -11.11 5.74
N ASN A 103 -3.51 -11.12 4.41
CA ASN A 103 -2.91 -12.13 3.53
C ASN A 103 -1.87 -11.54 2.55
N LEU A 104 -2.01 -10.26 2.21
CA LEU A 104 -1.11 -9.55 1.32
C LEU A 104 -0.82 -8.15 1.88
N ALA A 105 0.45 -7.74 1.84
CA ALA A 105 0.87 -6.36 2.00
C ALA A 105 1.62 -5.91 0.75
N SER A 106 1.18 -4.82 0.13
CA SER A 106 1.82 -4.22 -1.04
C SER A 106 2.52 -2.92 -0.63
N VAL A 107 3.81 -2.80 -0.91
CA VAL A 107 4.64 -1.65 -0.56
C VAL A 107 5.06 -0.92 -1.82
N GLY A 108 4.46 0.24 -2.06
CA GLY A 108 4.69 1.07 -3.25
C GLY A 108 5.38 2.39 -2.92
N ILE A 109 6.31 2.82 -3.78
CA ILE A 109 6.88 4.18 -3.74
C ILE A 109 6.09 5.08 -4.68
N GLY A 110 5.63 6.22 -4.17
CA GLY A 110 4.91 7.22 -4.95
C GLY A 110 3.64 7.75 -4.27
N PRO A 111 2.67 8.24 -5.06
CA PRO A 111 1.48 8.89 -4.51
C PRO A 111 0.56 7.85 -3.85
N GLU A 112 -0.35 8.33 -3.01
CA GLU A 112 -1.46 7.52 -2.50
C GLU A 112 -2.28 6.97 -3.67
N ASN A 113 -2.84 5.76 -3.54
CA ASN A 113 -3.72 5.20 -4.56
C ASN A 113 -5.11 5.85 -4.52
N ARG A 114 -5.18 7.18 -4.67
CA ARG A 114 -6.46 7.91 -4.69
C ARG A 114 -7.05 7.95 -6.08
N GLY A 115 -8.33 7.64 -6.18
CA GLY A 115 -9.15 7.88 -7.36
C GLY A 115 -9.41 9.36 -7.60
N THR A 116 -10.05 9.67 -8.72
CA THR A 116 -10.48 11.04 -9.06
C THR A 116 -11.58 11.56 -8.12
N ASP A 117 -12.22 10.67 -7.38
CA ASP A 117 -13.18 10.93 -6.31
C ASP A 117 -12.52 11.29 -4.97
N GLY A 118 -11.19 11.19 -4.89
CA GLY A 118 -10.41 11.44 -3.68
C GLY A 118 -10.41 10.28 -2.68
N ILE A 119 -11.00 9.13 -3.02
CA ILE A 119 -11.04 7.94 -2.17
C ILE A 119 -9.83 7.05 -2.45
N VAL A 120 -9.28 6.41 -1.42
CA VAL A 120 -8.22 5.41 -1.62
C VAL A 120 -8.83 4.15 -2.21
N HIS A 121 -8.26 3.66 -3.31
CA HIS A 121 -8.68 2.43 -3.92
C HIS A 121 -7.75 1.27 -3.63
N CYS A 122 -8.37 0.10 -3.68
CA CYS A 122 -7.74 -1.19 -3.74
C CYS A 122 -7.57 -1.58 -5.21
#